data_AF-A0A7X6UGL8-F1
#
_entry.id   AF-A0A7X6UGL8-F1
#
_cell.length_a   1.000
_cell.length_b   1.000
_cell.length_c   1.000
_cell.angle_alpha   90.00
_cell.angle_beta   90.00
_cell.angle_gamma   90.00
#
_symmetry.space_group_name_H-M   'P 1'
#
loop_
_entity.id
_entity.type
_entity.pdbx_description
1 polymer ?
#
loop_
_entity_poly.entity_id
_entity_poly.type
_entity_poly.pdbx_seq_one_letter_code
_entity_poly.pdbx_strand_id
1 'polypeptide(L)' 'MNSEIKAEVAPQYIDFLTKIIEAYENLGIVSTISRNGLVIIRGTADTIPELEMILKNLPFPLEIKE' A
#
# COMPACT_ATOMS: atom_id res chain seq x y z
N MET A 1 7.81 2.81 -16.34
CA MET A 1 7.04 3.56 -15.33
C MET A 1 6.77 2.59 -14.20
N ASN A 2 7.22 2.89 -12.98
CA ASN A 2 7.00 2.00 -11.84
C ASN A 2 5.57 2.21 -11.35
N SER A 3 4.72 1.20 -11.55
CA SER A 3 3.33 1.18 -11.09
C SER A 3 3.17 0.35 -9.81
N GLU A 4 4.27 0.20 -9.07
CA GLU A 4 4.35 -0.64 -7.88
C GLU A 4 5.08 0.11 -6.76
N ILE A 5 4.54 0.01 -5.54
CA ILE A 5 5.13 0.55 -4.32
C ILE A 5 5.38 -0.62 -3.38
N LYS A 6 6.64 -0.87 -3.01
CA LYS A 6 6.97 -1.85 -1.97
C LYS A 6 6.93 -1.16 -0.62
N ALA A 7 6.34 -1.82 0.36
CA ALA A 7 6.26 -1.28 1.71
C ALA A 7 6.32 -2.38 2.76
N GLU A 8 6.72 -2.00 3.97
CA GLU A 8 6.68 -2.83 5.16
C GLU A 8 5.70 -2.24 6.16
N VAL A 9 4.83 -3.09 6.70
CA VAL A 9 3.79 -2.71 7.67
C VAL A 9 3.65 -3.83 8.68
N ALA A 10 3.33 -3.51 9.94
CA ALA A 10 3.13 -4.55 10.94
C ALA A 10 2.00 -5.52 10.50
N PRO A 11 2.16 -6.85 10.62
CA PRO A 11 1.23 -7.84 10.05
C PRO A 11 -0.24 -7.64 10.44
N GLN A 12 -0.51 -7.15 11.65
CA GLN A 12 -1.86 -6.87 12.14
C GLN A 12 -2.58 -5.76 11.37
N TYR A 13 -1.85 -4.90 10.64
CA TYR A 13 -2.42 -3.82 9.84
C TYR A 13 -2.56 -4.15 8.35
N ILE A 14 -2.11 -5.33 7.89
CA ILE A 14 -2.19 -5.69 6.46
C ILE A 14 -3.64 -5.67 5.97
N ASP A 15 -4.57 -6.30 6.69
CA ASP A 15 -6.00 -6.31 6.33
C ASP A 15 -6.58 -4.89 6.35
N PHE A 16 -6.16 -4.05 7.30
CA PHE A 16 -6.63 -2.68 7.38
C PHE A 16 -6.10 -1.82 6.22
N LEU A 17 -4.82 -1.98 5.87
CA LEU A 17 -4.23 -1.36 4.69
C LEU A 17 -5.01 -1.74 3.43
N THR A 18 -5.29 -3.03 3.22
CA THR A 18 -6.08 -3.50 2.07
C THR A 18 -7.43 -2.79 2.00
N LYS A 19 -8.19 -2.76 3.11
CA LYS A 19 -9.50 -2.12 3.17
C LYS A 19 -9.45 -0.61 2.93
N ILE A 20 -8.41 0.07 3.39
CA ILE A 20 -8.22 1.51 3.11
C ILE A 20 -8.06 1.70 1.61
N ILE A 21 -7.17 0.95 0.96
CA ILE A 21 -6.94 1.08 -0.49
C ILE A 21 -8.20 0.70 -1.29
N GLU A 22 -8.93 -0.34 -0.90
CA GLU A 22 -10.21 -0.72 -1.51
C GLU A 22 -11.28 0.37 -1.36
N ALA A 23 -11.30 1.08 -0.22
CA ALA A 23 -12.26 2.16 0.05
C ALA A 23 -12.04 3.39 -0.84
N TYR A 24 -10.84 3.59 -1.39
CA TYR A 24 -10.56 4.57 -2.45
C TYR A 24 -10.94 4.01 -3.83
N GLU A 25 -12.13 3.42 -3.97
CA GLU A 25 -12.65 2.84 -5.22
C GLU A 25 -11.71 1.81 -5.88
N ASN A 26 -10.93 1.07 -5.08
CA ASN A 26 -9.89 0.15 -5.56
C ASN A 26 -8.79 0.85 -6.38
N LEU A 27 -8.35 2.05 -5.96
CA LEU A 27 -7.25 2.81 -6.56
C LEU A 27 -5.97 1.97 -6.76
N GLY A 28 -5.77 0.95 -5.94
CA GLY A 28 -4.72 -0.04 -6.12
C GLY A 28 -5.06 -1.40 -5.53
N ILE A 29 -4.15 -2.35 -5.70
CA ILE A 29 -4.23 -3.70 -5.15
C ILE A 29 -3.07 -3.92 -4.20
N VAL A 30 -3.39 -4.31 -2.96
CA VAL A 30 -2.39 -4.70 -1.96
C VAL A 30 -2.14 -6.21 -2.07
N SER A 31 -0.89 -6.61 -2.23
CA SER A 31 -0.47 -8.01 -2.19
C SER A 31 0.56 -8.22 -1.08
N THR A 32 0.33 -9.20 -0.21
CA THR A 32 1.32 -9.58 0.81
C THR A 32 2.37 -10.48 0.20
N ILE A 33 3.63 -10.07 0.28
CA ILE A 33 4.78 -10.83 -0.22
C ILE A 33 5.32 -11.78 0.86
N SER A 34 5.28 -11.37 2.13
CA SER A 34 5.77 -12.18 3.24
C SER A 34 4.96 -11.96 4.52
N ARG A 35 4.92 -13.00 5.36
CA ARG A 35 4.19 -13.01 6.64
C ARG A 35 4.72 -11.99 7.65
N ASN A 36 5.93 -11.47 7.45
CA ASN A 36 6.54 -10.46 8.32
C ASN A 36 6.03 -9.03 8.08
N GLY A 37 5.19 -8.80 7.06
CA GLY A 37 4.68 -7.44 6.80
C GLY A 37 5.14 -6.81 5.48
N LEU A 38 5.94 -7.52 4.69
CA LEU A 38 6.33 -7.03 3.36
C LEU A 38 5.12 -7.12 2.41
N VAL A 39 4.71 -5.98 1.88
CA VAL A 39 3.61 -5.85 0.93
C VAL A 39 4.07 -5.12 -0.33
N ILE A 40 3.30 -5.29 -1.39
CA ILE A 40 3.41 -4.49 -2.61
C ILE A 40 2.02 -3.93 -2.94
N ILE A 41 1.95 -2.62 -3.15
CA ILE A 41 0.76 -1.92 -3.62
C ILE A 41 0.94 -1.65 -5.11
N ARG A 42 0.01 -2.14 -5.93
CA ARG A 42 0.04 -1.95 -7.38
C ARG A 42 -1.07 -1.02 -7.80
N GLY A 43 -0.72 0.01 -8.55
CA GLY A 43 -1.66 0.94 -9.17
C GLY A 43 -1.41 1.03 -10.67
N THR A 44 -1.89 2.10 -11.27
CA THR A 44 -1.55 2.56 -12.61
C THR A 44 -0.61 3.76 -12.52
N ALA A 45 0.11 4.08 -13.59
CA ALA A 45 1.13 5.14 -13.55
C ALA A 45 0.58 6.52 -13.10
N ASP A 46 -0.69 6.78 -13.40
CA ASP A 46 -1.43 8.00 -13.04
C ASP A 46 -1.95 8.00 -11.59
N THR A 47 -2.10 6.84 -10.95
CA THR A 47 -2.63 6.72 -9.57
C THR A 47 -1.55 6.60 -8.51
N ILE A 48 -0.28 6.36 -8.89
CA ILE A 48 0.86 6.29 -7.95
C ILE A 48 0.97 7.55 -7.07
N PRO A 49 0.88 8.79 -7.59
CA PRO A 49 1.00 9.97 -6.74
C PRO A 49 -0.06 10.03 -5.64
N GLU A 50 -1.28 9.58 -5.95
CA GLU A 50 -2.38 9.54 -4.99
C GLU A 50 -2.20 8.40 -3.97
N LEU A 51 -1.78 7.22 -4.41
CA LEU A 51 -1.43 6.11 -3.52
C LEU A 51 -0.33 6.52 -2.53
N GLU A 52 0.74 7.18 -2.97
CA GLU A 52 1.77 7.69 -2.07
C GLU A 52 1.22 8.70 -1.05
N MET A 53 0.28 9.56 -1.45
CA MET A 53 -0.36 10.52 -0.55
C MET A 53 -1.19 9.81 0.52
N ILE A 54 -1.95 8.78 0.14
CA ILE A 54 -2.73 7.96 1.08
C ILE A 54 -1.79 7.27 2.07
N LEU A 55 -0.74 6.61 1.57
CA LEU A 55 0.23 5.87 2.40
C LEU A 55 0.94 6.77 3.43
N LYS A 56 1.22 8.03 3.09
CA LYS A 56 1.82 9.02 4.00
C LYS A 56 0.89 9.48 5.13
N ASN A 57 -0.43 9.29 4.99
CA ASN A 57 -1.44 9.76 5.94
C ASN A 57 -2.15 8.61 6.68
N LEU A 58 -1.60 7.39 6.62
CA LEU A 58 -2.19 6.23 7.30
C LEU A 58 -2.24 6.42 8.82
N PRO A 59 -3.28 5.89 9.49
CA PRO A 59 -3.41 5.96 10.94
C PRO A 59 -2.49 4.96 11.68
N PHE A 60 -1.55 4.33 10.97
CA PHE A 60 -0.57 3.40 11.50
C PHE A 60 0.76 3.51 10.73
N PRO A 61 1.88 3.12 11.33
CA PRO A 61 3.19 3.18 10.67
C PRO A 61 3.27 2.24 9.46
N LEU A 62 3.79 2.77 8.35
CA LEU A 62 4.15 2.02 7.15
C LEU A 62 5.43 2.64 6.58
N GLU A 63 6.37 1.79 6.16
CA GLU A 63 7.66 2.22 5.60
C GLU A 63 7.73 1.82 4.13
N ILE A 64 7.88 2.79 3.23
CA ILE A 64 8.08 2.54 1.81
C ILE A 64 9.54 2.11 1.60
N LYS A 65 9.75 1.01 0.85
CA LYS A 65 11.07 0.47 0.52
C LYS A 65 11.41 0.79 -0.94
N GLU A 66 12.65 1.23 -1.18
CA GLU A 66 13.19 1.47 -2.53
C GLU A 66 13.37 0.19 -3.35
#